data_AF-A0A3Q8VPR7-F1
#
_entry.id   AF-A0A3Q8VPR7-F1
#
_cell.length_a   1.000
_cell.length_b   1.000
_cell.length_c   1.000
_cell.angle_alpha   90.00
_cell.angle_beta   90.00
_cell.angle_gamma   90.00
#
_symmetry.space_group_name_H-M   'P 1'
#
loop_
_entity.id
_entity.type
_entity.pdbx_description
1 polymer ?
#
loop_
_entity_poly.entity_id
_entity_poly.type
_entity_poly.pdbx_seq_one_letter_code
_entity_poly.pdbx_strand_id
1 'polypeptide(L)'
;MIGNEHSDVPVVLPVAAIELDAFRRRHRGDSFWCGLLLGGCGARLADKLYVDRQCHFQHYPAGHHVGEAVCRRRGVGESSADHLYVKGALQASLAGHGRAAQFSYPDPIGSVLDVDLDDGRQFRVHLDGRVRPVWEGSVPFLGAGLPLEPGTLSRCRYVYRVRVQSEGADRRVWIGTESLARPTEWVPLADCGWTADGLVTEAAQRILKDSRADPLPRTQPLPQAVTRLIRGLESAQRSGTVEHVRRLCEGSGSFLETLESHARAQAEQALAEARTWLEGHMGYQQSVFADLERAVGDKRAFDVREHYNRATALTRRGASAAELQVLQKARLFLQEKNHQPAPDTAARRRQALDRLAPAPPRAGAVLPPRPDTDDARVRRQQQEAVLRVQRLVAEHQQTHMSPRRREEKIRELQDAVTAAGSALTGRLRRQVRALRDKYAVDKTAPSEHVPRPAAGLSDETLAAAAAAVRGALMRVARAQQTLTWAALKGQLGAALPDMTDLERQRLIALVDAASQRDEPLLSSVLAAADPQLAEAYRLSANLLGGRLPADDREVLRDVIDADVHHTHAYWHPR
;
A
#
# COMPACT_ATOMS: atom_id res chain seq x y z
N MET A 1 23.21 -7.27 1.88
CA MET A 1 24.01 -6.44 2.82
C MET A 1 23.24 -5.15 3.05
N ILE A 2 23.11 -4.69 4.29
CA ILE A 2 22.41 -3.43 4.61
C ILE A 2 23.27 -2.25 4.13
N GLY A 3 22.68 -1.25 3.48
CA GLY A 3 23.42 -0.02 3.16
C GLY A 3 23.06 0.71 1.86
N ASN A 4 22.09 0.21 1.10
CA ASN A 4 21.59 0.90 -0.10
C ASN A 4 20.10 0.62 -0.33
N GLU A 5 19.52 1.32 -1.29
CA GLU A 5 18.11 1.25 -1.71
C GLU A 5 17.68 -0.08 -2.34
N HIS A 6 18.64 -0.87 -2.84
CA HIS A 6 18.42 -2.19 -3.43
C HIS A 6 18.65 -3.35 -2.42
N SER A 7 18.93 -3.03 -1.15
CA SER A 7 19.16 -4.04 -0.11
C SER A 7 17.95 -4.95 0.05
N ASP A 8 18.21 -6.24 0.01
CA ASP A 8 17.26 -7.34 0.25
C ASP A 8 17.24 -7.82 1.71
N VAL A 9 18.06 -7.19 2.58
CA VAL A 9 18.09 -7.46 4.01
C VAL A 9 17.12 -6.50 4.70
N PRO A 10 15.97 -6.98 5.22
CA PRO A 10 15.01 -6.14 5.90
C PRO A 10 15.49 -5.79 7.30
N VAL A 11 15.09 -4.62 7.79
CA VAL A 11 15.38 -4.16 9.14
C VAL A 11 14.11 -3.59 9.75
N VAL A 12 13.78 -4.02 10.97
CA VAL A 12 12.69 -3.47 11.77
C VAL A 12 13.31 -2.67 12.90
N LEU A 13 12.84 -1.43 13.06
CA LEU A 13 13.25 -0.60 14.16
C LEU A 13 12.52 -1.04 15.43
N PRO A 14 13.22 -1.28 16.56
CA PRO A 14 12.54 -1.55 17.82
C PRO A 14 11.62 -0.39 18.19
N VAL A 15 10.41 -0.71 18.65
CA VAL A 15 9.41 0.32 19.01
C VAL A 15 9.75 1.01 20.34
N ALA A 16 10.47 0.32 21.23
CA ALA A 16 10.84 0.80 22.55
C ALA A 16 12.16 1.57 22.55
N ALA A 17 12.18 2.73 23.23
CA ALA A 17 13.34 3.60 23.35
C ALA A 17 14.61 2.88 23.86
N ILE A 18 14.45 2.01 24.87
CA ILE A 18 15.57 1.28 25.49
C ILE A 18 16.22 0.27 24.53
N GLU A 19 15.43 -0.32 23.63
CA GLU A 19 15.90 -1.27 22.64
C GLU A 19 16.56 -0.57 21.44
N LEU A 20 16.19 0.69 21.16
CA LEU A 20 16.77 1.49 20.08
C LEU A 20 18.27 1.76 20.29
N ASP A 21 18.72 1.96 21.52
CA ASP A 21 20.14 2.17 21.80
C ASP A 21 20.98 0.91 21.55
N ALA A 22 20.43 -0.27 21.88
CA ALA A 22 21.06 -1.55 21.54
C ALA A 22 21.10 -1.76 20.02
N PHE A 23 20.02 -1.42 19.32
CA PHE A 23 19.94 -1.44 17.87
C PHE A 23 20.97 -0.52 17.21
N ARG A 24 21.10 0.73 17.65
CA ARG A 24 22.11 1.69 17.15
C ARG A 24 23.54 1.18 17.30
N ARG A 25 23.84 0.52 18.43
CA ARG A 25 25.17 -0.09 18.64
C ARG A 25 25.41 -1.24 17.67
N ARG A 26 24.43 -2.12 17.47
CA ARG A 26 24.52 -3.25 16.53
C ARG A 26 24.69 -2.79 15.08
N HIS A 27 24.06 -1.68 14.69
CA HIS A 27 24.04 -1.17 13.32
C HIS A 27 24.90 0.09 13.09
N ARG A 28 25.94 0.31 13.92
CA ARG A 28 26.74 1.56 13.88
C ARG A 28 27.40 1.85 12.53
N GLY A 29 27.67 0.81 11.72
CA GLY A 29 28.26 0.93 10.38
C GLY A 29 27.24 0.91 9.24
N ASP A 30 25.97 0.64 9.52
CA ASP A 30 24.95 0.45 8.50
C ASP A 30 24.27 1.77 8.12
N SER A 31 23.64 1.78 6.95
CA SER A 31 22.72 2.86 6.57
C SER A 31 21.37 2.29 6.15
N PHE A 32 20.30 2.95 6.58
CA PHE A 32 18.94 2.51 6.35
C PHE A 32 18.33 3.29 5.20
N TRP A 33 17.52 2.61 4.40
CA TRP A 33 16.97 3.13 3.16
C TRP A 33 15.51 2.70 3.01
N CYS A 34 14.70 3.56 2.39
CA CYS A 34 13.35 3.23 1.97
C CYS A 34 13.43 2.29 0.77
N GLY A 35 13.67 1.00 1.03
CA GLY A 35 14.07 0.03 0.00
C GLY A 35 13.08 -0.10 -1.16
N LEU A 36 13.61 -0.25 -2.37
CA LEU A 36 12.80 -0.42 -3.58
C LEU A 36 12.03 -1.75 -3.57
N LEU A 37 12.61 -2.80 -2.98
CA LEU A 37 11.95 -4.08 -2.75
C LEU A 37 10.80 -4.00 -1.73
N LEU A 38 10.63 -2.87 -1.03
CA LEU A 38 9.46 -2.61 -0.18
C LEU A 38 8.40 -1.75 -0.90
N GLY A 39 8.58 -1.49 -2.20
CA GLY A 39 7.85 -0.45 -2.93
C GLY A 39 8.17 0.96 -2.43
N GLY A 40 9.35 1.14 -1.82
CA GLY A 40 9.85 2.41 -1.29
C GLY A 40 10.45 3.33 -2.37
N CYS A 41 10.83 4.55 -1.97
CA CYS A 41 11.35 5.56 -2.89
C CYS A 41 12.88 5.55 -3.06
N GLY A 42 13.59 4.68 -2.35
CA GLY A 42 15.05 4.61 -2.36
C GLY A 42 15.75 5.76 -1.61
N ALA A 43 15.03 6.57 -0.84
CA ALA A 43 15.64 7.63 -0.03
C ALA A 43 16.19 7.09 1.30
N ARG A 44 17.24 7.72 1.82
CA ARG A 44 17.87 7.33 3.08
C ARG A 44 16.94 7.65 4.27
N LEU A 45 16.94 6.74 5.25
CA LEU A 45 16.16 6.81 6.48
C LEU A 45 17.06 7.12 7.68
N ALA A 46 16.53 7.94 8.58
CA ALA A 46 17.03 8.16 9.93
C ALA A 46 16.13 7.42 10.92
N ASP A 47 16.71 6.84 11.96
CA ASP A 47 15.96 6.32 13.09
C ASP A 47 15.59 7.45 14.06
N LYS A 48 14.33 7.50 14.51
CA LYS A 48 13.84 8.52 15.42
C LYS A 48 13.51 7.93 16.77
N LEU A 49 14.24 8.40 17.79
CA LEU A 49 14.00 8.06 19.19
C LEU A 49 12.81 8.86 19.70
N TYR A 50 11.79 8.16 20.17
CA TYR A 50 10.68 8.71 20.93
C TYR A 50 10.64 8.05 22.31
N VAL A 51 10.37 8.85 23.34
CA VAL A 51 10.21 8.37 24.72
C VAL A 51 8.74 8.31 25.14
N ASP A 52 7.86 8.96 24.38
CA ASP A 52 6.42 9.10 24.58
C ASP A 52 5.58 8.39 23.51
N ARG A 53 6.21 7.89 22.43
CA ARG A 53 5.59 7.20 21.29
C ARG A 53 6.52 6.12 20.73
N GLN A 54 6.01 5.31 19.79
CA GLN A 54 6.80 4.29 19.12
C GLN A 54 7.93 4.90 18.27
N CYS A 55 9.15 4.39 18.47
CA CYS A 55 10.27 4.71 17.60
C CYS A 55 9.99 4.18 16.18
N HIS A 56 10.36 4.96 15.16
CA HIS A 56 10.18 4.56 13.77
C HIS A 56 11.26 5.16 12.86
N PHE A 57 11.38 4.62 11.65
CA PHE A 57 12.20 5.22 10.61
C PHE A 57 11.50 6.43 9.99
N GLN A 58 12.24 7.52 9.82
CA GLN A 58 11.80 8.71 9.12
C GLN A 58 12.77 9.03 7.99
N HIS A 59 12.28 9.57 6.87
CA HIS A 59 13.18 10.10 5.84
C HIS A 59 14.00 11.26 6.39
N TYR A 60 15.27 11.36 5.99
CA TYR A 60 16.04 12.57 6.27
C TYR A 60 15.32 13.80 5.68
N PRO A 61 15.24 14.93 6.40
CA PRO A 61 14.74 16.19 5.84
C PRO A 61 15.53 16.52 4.59
N ALA A 62 14.84 16.71 3.47
CA ALA A 62 15.45 16.72 2.14
C ALA A 62 16.54 17.80 2.00
N GLY A 63 17.80 17.38 2.07
CA GLY A 63 18.91 18.05 1.39
C GLY A 63 19.02 17.49 -0.03
N HIS A 64 18.09 17.89 -0.91
CA HIS A 64 18.11 17.66 -2.36
C HIS A 64 18.50 16.25 -2.83
N HIS A 65 17.57 15.30 -2.70
CA HIS A 65 17.46 14.22 -3.67
C HIS A 65 16.59 14.73 -4.82
N VAL A 66 17.16 14.80 -6.02
CA VAL A 66 16.46 15.17 -7.25
C VAL A 66 15.48 14.04 -7.59
N GLY A 67 14.20 14.36 -7.48
CA GLY A 67 13.07 13.49 -7.74
C GLY A 67 11.94 13.83 -6.78
N GLU A 68 11.02 14.71 -7.19
CA GLU A 68 9.83 15.16 -6.46
C GLU A 68 8.79 14.04 -6.24
N ALA A 69 9.22 12.87 -5.76
CA ALA A 69 8.33 11.80 -5.36
C ALA A 69 8.22 11.79 -3.84
N VAL A 70 7.13 12.34 -3.30
CA VAL A 70 6.62 11.93 -1.98
C VAL A 70 6.65 10.40 -1.95
N CYS A 71 7.23 9.80 -0.92
CA CYS A 71 7.37 8.36 -0.83
C CYS A 71 5.99 7.68 -0.94
N ARG A 72 5.70 7.06 -2.09
CA ARG A 72 4.40 6.43 -2.40
C ARG A 72 4.29 5.00 -1.85
N ARG A 73 5.11 4.64 -0.85
CA ARG A 73 5.13 3.30 -0.28
C ARG A 73 3.75 2.95 0.25
N ARG A 74 3.08 1.99 -0.41
CA ARG A 74 1.71 1.53 -0.07
C ARG A 74 1.69 0.62 1.16
N GLY A 75 2.75 -0.16 1.37
CA GLY A 75 2.89 -1.07 2.50
C GLY A 75 3.51 -0.38 3.72
N VAL A 76 2.68 0.01 4.69
CA VAL A 76 3.09 0.83 5.85
C VAL A 76 3.24 0.01 7.15
N GLY A 77 2.97 -1.30 7.12
CA GLY A 77 3.10 -2.20 8.26
C GLY A 77 4.30 -3.13 8.18
N GLU A 78 4.64 -3.77 9.31
CA GLU A 78 5.71 -4.78 9.40
C GLU A 78 5.56 -5.86 8.32
N SER A 79 4.33 -6.30 8.05
CA SER A 79 4.02 -7.34 7.04
C SER A 79 4.44 -6.98 5.61
N SER A 80 4.65 -5.70 5.30
CA SER A 80 5.12 -5.28 3.96
C SER A 80 6.51 -5.81 3.60
N ALA A 81 7.31 -6.19 4.59
CA ALA A 81 8.64 -6.76 4.41
C ALA A 81 8.67 -8.29 4.50
N ASP A 82 7.52 -8.97 4.67
CA ASP A 82 7.47 -10.42 4.94
C ASP A 82 8.17 -11.24 3.85
N HIS A 83 8.05 -10.84 2.59
CA HIS A 83 8.75 -11.48 1.48
C HIS A 83 10.28 -11.45 1.62
N LEU A 84 10.86 -10.38 2.19
CA LEU A 84 12.31 -10.29 2.44
C LEU A 84 12.72 -11.19 3.61
N TYR A 85 11.90 -11.27 4.66
CA TYR A 85 12.13 -12.20 5.77
C TYR A 85 12.03 -13.66 5.32
N VAL A 86 11.02 -13.99 4.52
CA VAL A 86 10.86 -15.32 3.91
C VAL A 86 12.05 -15.65 3.02
N LYS A 87 12.48 -14.74 2.14
CA LYS A 87 13.67 -14.93 1.30
C LYS A 87 14.92 -15.18 2.16
N GLY A 88 15.16 -14.35 3.18
CA GLY A 88 16.33 -14.48 4.06
C GLY A 88 16.34 -15.82 4.80
N ALA A 89 15.20 -16.24 5.33
CA ALA A 89 15.07 -17.51 6.06
C ALA A 89 15.19 -18.73 5.12
N LEU A 90 14.64 -18.66 3.91
CA LEU A 90 14.81 -19.71 2.89
C LEU A 90 16.27 -19.81 2.46
N GLN A 91 16.94 -18.69 2.20
CA GLN A 91 18.36 -18.69 1.84
C GLN A 91 19.24 -19.28 2.95
N ALA A 92 18.99 -18.93 4.21
CA ALA A 92 19.73 -19.49 5.35
C ALA A 92 19.48 -20.99 5.50
N SER A 93 18.22 -21.42 5.37
CA SER A 93 17.84 -22.85 5.45
C SER A 93 18.49 -23.67 4.33
N LEU A 94 18.45 -23.19 3.08
CA LEU A 94 19.08 -23.84 1.93
C LEU A 94 20.60 -23.94 2.10
N ALA A 95 21.25 -22.85 2.52
CA ALA A 95 22.69 -22.84 2.75
C ALA A 95 23.10 -23.84 3.84
N GLY A 96 22.31 -23.96 4.92
CA GLY A 96 22.51 -24.97 5.97
C GLY A 96 22.42 -26.41 5.47
N HIS A 97 21.75 -26.63 4.33
CA HIS A 97 21.61 -27.93 3.67
C HIS A 97 22.52 -28.07 2.45
N GLY A 98 23.49 -27.15 2.25
CA GLY A 98 24.43 -27.20 1.13
C GLY A 98 23.79 -26.92 -0.24
N ARG A 99 22.65 -26.22 -0.27
CA ARG A 99 21.91 -25.88 -1.48
C ARG A 99 21.91 -24.39 -1.74
N ALA A 100 21.73 -24.00 -3.00
CA ALA A 100 21.55 -22.61 -3.41
C ALA A 100 20.23 -22.39 -4.13
N ALA A 101 19.75 -21.14 -4.11
CA ALA A 101 18.61 -20.71 -4.90
C ALA A 101 18.78 -19.28 -5.38
N GLN A 102 18.19 -18.98 -6.53
CA GLN A 102 17.96 -17.62 -7.00
C GLN A 102 16.55 -17.17 -6.57
N PHE A 103 16.44 -15.89 -6.26
CA PHE A 103 15.19 -15.30 -5.79
C PHE A 103 14.81 -14.14 -6.69
N SER A 104 13.54 -14.05 -7.06
CA SER A 104 13.03 -12.90 -7.78
C SER A 104 11.75 -12.37 -7.14
N TYR A 105 11.47 -11.08 -7.40
CA TYR A 105 10.39 -10.33 -6.77
C TYR A 105 9.42 -9.82 -7.85
N PRO A 106 8.49 -10.67 -8.34
CA PRO A 106 7.52 -10.27 -9.34
C PRO A 106 6.59 -9.15 -8.84
N ASP A 107 6.02 -8.41 -9.79
CA ASP A 107 4.96 -7.46 -9.49
C ASP A 107 3.63 -8.16 -9.14
N PRO A 108 2.87 -7.67 -8.15
CA PRO A 108 3.21 -6.57 -7.25
C PRO A 108 4.27 -6.96 -6.22
N ILE A 109 5.32 -6.15 -6.09
CA ILE A 109 6.39 -6.37 -5.12
C ILE A 109 5.83 -6.60 -3.71
N GLY A 110 6.30 -7.68 -3.08
CA GLY A 110 5.93 -8.10 -1.74
C GLY A 110 4.71 -9.02 -1.64
N SER A 111 3.98 -9.23 -2.74
CA SER A 111 2.86 -10.17 -2.77
C SER A 111 3.31 -11.60 -3.07
N VAL A 112 4.37 -11.77 -3.87
CA VAL A 112 4.94 -13.07 -4.25
C VAL A 112 6.46 -13.06 -4.17
N LEU A 113 7.03 -14.26 -3.96
CA LEU A 113 8.47 -14.53 -4.03
C LEU A 113 8.67 -15.78 -4.88
N ASP A 114 9.43 -15.66 -5.96
CA ASP A 114 9.81 -16.79 -6.80
C ASP A 114 11.17 -17.31 -6.37
N VAL A 115 11.26 -18.64 -6.28
CA VAL A 115 12.45 -19.35 -5.82
C VAL A 115 12.84 -20.38 -6.86
N ASP A 116 14.02 -20.18 -7.44
CA ASP A 116 14.64 -21.07 -8.42
C ASP A 116 15.78 -21.83 -7.75
N LEU A 117 15.58 -23.12 -7.53
CA LEU A 117 16.59 -23.98 -6.93
C LEU A 117 17.71 -24.28 -7.94
N ASP A 118 18.90 -24.53 -7.43
CA ASP A 118 20.09 -24.93 -8.18
C ASP A 118 19.91 -26.21 -9.03
N ASP A 119 18.96 -27.07 -8.67
CA ASP A 119 18.59 -28.28 -9.41
C ASP A 119 17.54 -28.05 -10.52
N GLY A 120 17.21 -26.80 -10.83
CA GLY A 120 16.30 -26.40 -11.91
C GLY A 120 14.83 -26.42 -11.52
N ARG A 121 14.49 -26.78 -10.28
CA ARG A 121 13.10 -26.71 -9.80
C ARG A 121 12.74 -25.30 -9.37
N GLN A 122 11.46 -24.97 -9.56
CA GLN A 122 10.93 -23.65 -9.22
C GLN A 122 9.70 -23.81 -8.33
N PHE A 123 9.59 -22.94 -7.33
CA PHE A 123 8.37 -22.79 -6.55
C PHE A 123 8.11 -21.32 -6.21
N ARG A 124 6.84 -21.01 -5.99
CA ARG A 124 6.37 -19.67 -5.69
C ARG A 124 5.76 -19.62 -4.29
N VAL A 125 6.12 -18.58 -3.55
CA VAL A 125 5.50 -18.23 -2.28
C VAL A 125 4.51 -17.10 -2.52
N HIS A 126 3.25 -17.31 -2.18
CA HIS A 126 2.19 -16.31 -2.20
C HIS A 126 1.96 -15.80 -0.78
N LEU A 127 2.17 -14.50 -0.55
CA LEU A 127 2.04 -13.90 0.80
C LEU A 127 0.68 -13.24 1.00
N ASP A 128 0.06 -12.76 -0.08
CA ASP A 128 -1.27 -12.17 -0.09
C ASP A 128 -2.11 -12.62 -1.30
N GLY A 129 -3.38 -12.18 -1.35
CA GLY A 129 -4.34 -12.53 -2.39
C GLY A 129 -4.27 -11.72 -3.69
N ARG A 130 -3.26 -10.86 -3.90
CA ARG A 130 -3.17 -10.01 -5.11
C ARG A 130 -2.75 -10.79 -6.36
N VAL A 131 -1.97 -11.85 -6.17
CA VAL A 131 -1.57 -12.77 -7.25
C VAL A 131 -2.16 -14.14 -6.95
N ARG A 132 -2.99 -14.66 -7.87
CA ARG A 132 -3.62 -15.97 -7.71
C ARG A 132 -2.57 -17.09 -7.69
N PRO A 133 -2.67 -18.05 -6.76
CA PRO A 133 -1.84 -19.25 -6.78
C PRO A 133 -2.01 -20.07 -8.05
N VAL A 134 -0.89 -20.49 -8.63
CA VAL A 134 -0.84 -21.46 -9.74
C VAL A 134 -0.54 -22.82 -9.13
N TRP A 135 -1.30 -23.84 -9.52
CA TRP A 135 -1.24 -25.20 -8.95
C TRP A 135 -0.57 -26.22 -9.89
N GLU A 136 -0.01 -25.76 -11.02
CA GLU A 136 0.69 -26.60 -11.98
C GLU A 136 2.17 -26.76 -11.58
N GLY A 137 2.67 -28.00 -11.56
CA GLY A 137 4.09 -28.33 -11.37
C GLY A 137 4.55 -28.53 -9.92
N SER A 138 4.12 -27.71 -8.95
CA SER A 138 4.47 -27.88 -7.53
C SER A 138 3.38 -27.35 -6.59
N VAL A 139 3.39 -27.79 -5.32
CA VAL A 139 2.46 -27.27 -4.31
C VAL A 139 2.94 -25.88 -3.87
N PRO A 140 2.17 -24.80 -4.12
CA PRO A 140 2.58 -23.45 -3.77
C PRO A 140 2.60 -23.26 -2.24
N PHE A 141 3.48 -22.37 -1.78
CA PHE A 141 3.47 -21.90 -0.39
C PHE A 141 2.50 -20.74 -0.25
N LEU A 142 1.55 -20.84 0.66
CA LEU A 142 0.47 -19.85 0.79
C LEU A 142 0.53 -19.14 2.13
N GLY A 143 0.37 -17.83 2.15
CA GLY A 143 0.25 -17.05 3.38
C GLY A 143 -0.85 -17.62 4.27
N ALA A 144 -0.67 -17.56 5.59
CA ALA A 144 -1.65 -18.10 6.55
C ALA A 144 -3.07 -17.54 6.38
N GLY A 145 -3.18 -16.28 5.95
CA GLY A 145 -4.46 -15.60 5.71
C GLY A 145 -5.01 -15.77 4.29
N LEU A 146 -4.32 -16.46 3.39
CA LEU A 146 -4.82 -16.72 2.04
C LEU A 146 -5.90 -17.81 2.08
N PRO A 147 -7.14 -17.56 1.61
CA PRO A 147 -8.14 -18.61 1.53
C PRO A 147 -7.72 -19.66 0.48
N LEU A 148 -7.96 -20.93 0.78
CA LEU A 148 -7.83 -21.99 -0.22
C LEU A 148 -9.06 -22.01 -1.13
N GLU A 149 -8.83 -22.30 -2.41
CA GLU A 149 -9.92 -22.67 -3.31
C GLU A 149 -10.61 -23.93 -2.75
N PRO A 150 -11.95 -24.00 -2.71
CA PRO A 150 -12.66 -25.21 -2.29
C PRO A 150 -12.19 -26.48 -3.01
N GLY A 151 -12.13 -27.58 -2.26
CA GLY A 151 -11.63 -28.87 -2.76
C GLY A 151 -10.11 -28.95 -2.97
N THR A 152 -9.34 -27.89 -2.68
CA THR A 152 -7.87 -27.92 -2.78
C THR A 152 -7.27 -29.00 -1.88
N LEU A 153 -7.69 -29.08 -0.61
CA LEU A 153 -7.22 -30.13 0.31
C LEU A 153 -7.78 -31.53 0.01
N SER A 154 -8.79 -31.61 -0.87
CA SER A 154 -9.28 -32.90 -1.40
C SER A 154 -8.44 -33.35 -2.60
N ARG A 155 -7.94 -32.41 -3.41
CA ARG A 155 -7.05 -32.67 -4.57
C ARG A 155 -5.58 -32.83 -4.16
N CYS A 156 -5.15 -32.06 -3.17
CA CYS A 156 -3.80 -32.05 -2.62
C CYS A 156 -3.87 -32.63 -1.20
N ARG A 157 -3.07 -33.66 -0.90
CA ARG A 157 -3.05 -34.30 0.44
C ARG A 157 -2.75 -33.31 1.58
N TYR A 158 -1.96 -32.30 1.27
CA TYR A 158 -1.68 -31.16 2.14
C TYR A 158 -1.25 -29.96 1.29
N VAL A 159 -1.22 -28.78 1.90
CA VAL A 159 -0.61 -27.57 1.35
C VAL A 159 0.32 -26.94 2.37
N TYR A 160 1.35 -26.25 1.87
CA TYR A 160 2.23 -25.48 2.74
C TYR A 160 1.66 -24.09 3.01
N ARG A 161 1.72 -23.70 4.28
CA ARG A 161 1.44 -22.35 4.74
C ARG A 161 2.71 -21.64 5.15
N VAL A 162 2.72 -20.32 5.00
CA VAL A 162 3.79 -19.46 5.51
C VAL A 162 3.21 -18.34 6.37
N ARG A 163 3.85 -18.06 7.50
CA ARG A 163 3.60 -16.85 8.29
C ARG A 163 4.89 -16.30 8.84
N VAL A 164 4.92 -14.98 9.06
CA VAL A 164 6.03 -14.29 9.71
C VAL A 164 5.51 -13.74 11.03
N GLN A 165 6.17 -14.06 12.13
CA GLN A 165 5.81 -13.62 13.47
C GLN A 165 6.94 -12.80 14.07
N SER A 166 6.59 -11.65 14.67
CA SER A 166 7.55 -10.77 15.34
C SER A 166 7.78 -11.26 16.79
N GLU A 167 9.05 -11.45 17.15
CA GLU A 167 9.54 -11.77 18.50
C GLU A 167 10.51 -10.64 18.91
N GLY A 168 9.98 -9.57 19.51
CA GLY A 168 10.75 -8.35 19.76
C GLY A 168 11.16 -7.64 18.46
N ALA A 169 12.45 -7.41 18.27
CA ALA A 169 13.00 -6.86 17.02
C ALA A 169 13.26 -7.91 15.94
N ASP A 170 13.19 -9.20 16.29
CA ASP A 170 13.41 -10.30 15.37
C ASP A 170 12.10 -10.76 14.74
N ARG A 171 12.17 -11.27 13.51
CA ARG A 171 11.00 -11.81 12.82
C ARG A 171 11.30 -13.20 12.34
N ARG A 172 10.52 -14.17 12.83
CA ARG A 172 10.71 -15.59 12.57
C ARG A 172 9.69 -16.09 11.56
N VAL A 173 10.18 -16.87 10.59
CA VAL A 173 9.36 -17.48 9.53
C VAL A 173 8.93 -18.88 9.97
N TRP A 174 7.64 -19.14 9.87
CA TRP A 174 7.02 -20.42 10.22
C TRP A 174 6.35 -21.04 9.00
N ILE A 175 6.52 -22.36 8.87
CA ILE A 175 5.90 -23.17 7.83
C ILE A 175 4.80 -24.01 8.47
N GLY A 176 3.59 -23.87 7.96
CA GLY A 176 2.43 -24.64 8.35
C GLY A 176 2.17 -25.78 7.37
N THR A 177 1.71 -26.92 7.85
CA THR A 177 1.21 -28.00 6.99
C THR A 177 -0.29 -28.13 7.22
N GLU A 178 -1.09 -27.68 6.25
CA GLU A 178 -2.55 -27.73 6.32
C GLU A 178 -3.05 -28.92 5.51
N SER A 179 -3.93 -29.71 6.12
CA SER A 179 -4.52 -30.91 5.52
C SER A 179 -5.98 -31.04 5.90
N LEU A 180 -6.74 -31.84 5.16
CA LEU A 180 -8.14 -32.08 5.50
C LEU A 180 -8.28 -32.88 6.82
N ALA A 181 -7.32 -33.74 7.12
CA ALA A 181 -7.42 -34.68 8.24
C ALA A 181 -6.93 -34.12 9.58
N ARG A 182 -6.18 -33.02 9.58
CA ARG A 182 -5.47 -32.52 10.77
C ARG A 182 -5.41 -30.98 10.78
N PRO A 183 -5.48 -30.34 11.95
CA PRO A 183 -5.21 -28.90 12.09
C PRO A 183 -3.84 -28.52 11.53
N THR A 184 -3.68 -27.26 11.11
CA THR A 184 -2.40 -26.77 10.59
C THR A 184 -1.31 -26.84 11.66
N GLU A 185 -0.33 -27.70 11.43
CA GLU A 185 0.85 -27.82 12.29
C GLU A 185 1.94 -26.86 11.84
N TRP A 186 2.37 -25.97 12.73
CA TRP A 186 3.35 -24.92 12.45
C TRP A 186 4.72 -25.28 13.03
N VAL A 187 5.76 -25.21 12.19
CA VAL A 187 7.15 -25.41 12.57
C VAL A 187 8.01 -24.22 12.10
N PRO A 188 9.07 -23.84 12.83
CA PRO A 188 10.01 -22.85 12.32
C PRO A 188 10.63 -23.33 11.00
N LEU A 189 10.86 -22.43 10.05
CA LEU A 189 11.50 -22.80 8.77
C LEU A 189 12.92 -23.36 8.97
N ALA A 190 13.60 -22.94 10.04
CA ALA A 190 14.92 -23.46 10.40
C ALA A 190 14.90 -24.97 10.75
N ASP A 191 13.75 -25.47 11.22
CA ASP A 191 13.56 -26.86 11.64
C ASP A 191 12.96 -27.72 10.53
N CYS A 192 12.66 -27.12 9.37
CA CYS A 192 12.19 -27.85 8.20
C CYS A 192 13.36 -28.55 7.49
N GLY A 193 13.11 -29.76 6.98
CA GLY A 193 14.08 -30.49 6.17
C GLY A 193 13.98 -30.14 4.68
N TRP A 194 15.00 -30.51 3.92
CA TRP A 194 14.99 -30.47 2.46
C TRP A 194 15.21 -31.87 1.89
N THR A 195 14.39 -32.26 0.92
CA THR A 195 14.50 -33.53 0.18
C THR A 195 14.70 -33.30 -1.31
N ALA A 196 14.85 -34.39 -2.06
CA ALA A 196 14.82 -34.39 -3.51
C ALA A 196 13.51 -33.83 -4.09
N ASP A 197 12.41 -33.74 -3.32
CA ASP A 197 11.10 -33.23 -3.74
C ASP A 197 10.81 -31.79 -3.26
N GLY A 198 11.65 -31.25 -2.38
CA GLY A 198 11.59 -29.85 -1.95
C GLY A 198 11.69 -29.70 -0.43
N LEU A 199 11.18 -28.60 0.09
CA LEU A 199 11.04 -28.44 1.54
C LEU A 199 10.06 -29.50 2.08
N VAL A 200 10.35 -30.05 3.25
CA VAL A 200 9.48 -30.99 3.93
C VAL A 200 9.36 -30.70 5.42
N THR A 201 8.14 -30.79 5.93
CA THR A 201 7.84 -30.76 7.37
C THR A 201 7.59 -32.18 7.89
N GLU A 202 7.77 -32.42 9.19
CA GLU A 202 7.44 -33.72 9.79
C GLU A 202 5.96 -34.09 9.61
N ALA A 203 5.06 -33.10 9.66
CA ALA A 203 3.64 -33.28 9.37
C ALA A 203 3.41 -33.75 7.93
N ALA A 204 4.06 -33.14 6.94
CA ALA A 204 3.98 -33.58 5.54
C ALA A 204 4.54 -35.00 5.37
N GLN A 205 5.65 -35.34 6.03
CA GLN A 205 6.21 -36.70 6.00
C GLN A 205 5.24 -37.73 6.57
N ARG A 206 4.58 -37.44 7.70
CA ARG A 206 3.58 -38.34 8.29
C ARG A 206 2.40 -38.53 7.35
N ILE A 207 1.85 -37.46 6.78
CA ILE A 207 0.75 -37.54 5.80
C ILE A 207 1.13 -38.40 4.59
N LEU A 208 2.36 -38.24 4.07
CA LEU A 208 2.86 -39.05 2.96
C LEU A 208 3.11 -40.51 3.33
N LYS A 209 3.57 -40.80 4.54
CA LYS A 209 3.78 -42.17 5.06
C LYS A 209 2.46 -42.90 5.30
N ASP A 210 1.50 -42.23 5.96
CA ASP A 210 0.14 -42.75 6.19
C ASP A 210 -0.54 -43.11 4.85
N SER A 211 -0.26 -42.33 3.80
CA SER A 211 -0.80 -42.57 2.45
C SER A 211 -0.12 -43.70 1.66
N ARG A 212 1.05 -44.19 2.10
CA ARG A 212 1.74 -45.34 1.48
C ARG A 212 1.38 -46.67 2.15
N ALA A 213 0.66 -46.62 3.28
CA ALA A 213 0.31 -47.78 4.07
C ALA A 213 -1.01 -48.46 3.67
N ASP A 214 -1.78 -47.93 2.71
CA ASP A 214 -2.98 -48.60 2.19
C ASP A 214 -3.16 -48.37 0.69
N PRO A 215 -3.45 -49.43 -0.12
CA PRO A 215 -4.07 -49.23 -1.42
C PRO A 215 -5.47 -48.65 -1.18
N LEU A 216 -5.76 -47.47 -1.75
CA LEU A 216 -7.07 -46.84 -1.65
C LEU A 216 -8.17 -47.88 -1.98
N PRO A 217 -9.12 -48.16 -1.05
CA PRO A 217 -10.31 -48.90 -1.41
C PRO A 217 -11.03 -48.09 -2.50
N ARG A 218 -11.46 -48.77 -3.56
CA ARG A 218 -12.27 -48.17 -4.63
C ARG A 218 -13.44 -47.43 -3.98
N THR A 219 -13.41 -46.10 -3.95
CA THR A 219 -14.51 -45.28 -3.42
C THR A 219 -15.75 -45.56 -4.25
N GLN A 220 -16.78 -46.11 -3.63
CA GLN A 220 -18.09 -46.20 -4.24
C GLN A 220 -18.57 -44.77 -4.59
N PRO A 221 -19.13 -44.55 -5.79
CA PRO A 221 -19.60 -43.23 -6.19
C PRO A 221 -20.71 -42.75 -5.26
N LEU A 222 -20.58 -41.50 -4.77
CA LEU A 222 -21.57 -40.89 -3.89
C LEU A 222 -22.91 -40.70 -4.60
N PRO A 223 -24.05 -40.90 -3.90
CA PRO A 223 -25.36 -40.59 -4.42
C PRO A 223 -25.46 -39.13 -4.91
N GLN A 224 -26.14 -38.92 -6.05
CA GLN A 224 -26.24 -37.59 -6.67
C GLN A 224 -26.84 -36.53 -5.73
N ALA A 225 -27.71 -36.93 -4.80
CA ALA A 225 -28.30 -36.05 -3.79
C ALA A 225 -27.24 -35.51 -2.80
N VAL A 226 -26.28 -36.34 -2.38
CA VAL A 226 -25.17 -35.93 -1.50
C VAL A 226 -24.26 -34.95 -2.22
N THR A 227 -23.92 -35.25 -3.48
CA THR A 227 -23.12 -34.35 -4.32
C THR A 227 -23.80 -33.00 -4.53
N ARG A 228 -25.13 -32.96 -4.66
CA ARG A 228 -25.89 -31.69 -4.76
C ARG A 228 -25.89 -30.92 -3.45
N LEU A 229 -26.03 -31.58 -2.30
CA LEU A 229 -25.95 -30.94 -0.99
C LEU A 229 -24.59 -30.28 -0.78
N ILE A 230 -23.51 -31.03 -1.02
CA ILE A 230 -22.13 -30.54 -0.88
C ILE A 230 -21.91 -29.31 -1.78
N ARG A 231 -22.24 -29.40 -3.07
CA ARG A 231 -22.13 -28.26 -3.99
C ARG A 231 -23.01 -27.07 -3.61
N GLY A 232 -24.19 -27.34 -3.04
CA GLY A 232 -25.10 -26.31 -2.53
C GLY A 232 -24.49 -25.53 -1.37
N LEU A 233 -23.93 -26.25 -0.38
CA LEU A 233 -23.19 -25.66 0.74
C LEU A 233 -21.99 -24.84 0.24
N GLU A 234 -21.17 -25.41 -0.64
CA GLU A 234 -20.00 -24.72 -1.22
C GLU A 234 -20.38 -23.45 -2.01
N SER A 235 -21.48 -23.49 -2.76
CA SER A 235 -21.98 -22.34 -3.51
C SER A 235 -22.51 -21.24 -2.57
N ALA A 236 -23.21 -21.64 -1.51
CA ALA A 236 -23.74 -20.73 -0.50
C ALA A 236 -22.62 -20.05 0.31
N GLN A 237 -21.59 -20.81 0.69
CA GLN A 237 -20.39 -20.29 1.35
C GLN A 237 -19.61 -19.31 0.45
N ARG A 238 -19.39 -19.66 -0.83
CA ARG A 238 -18.73 -18.78 -1.82
C ARG A 238 -19.44 -17.45 -2.03
N SER A 239 -20.77 -17.46 -1.94
CA SER A 239 -21.59 -16.25 -2.10
C SER A 239 -21.81 -15.48 -0.80
N GLY A 240 -21.26 -15.96 0.33
CA GLY A 240 -21.43 -15.32 1.65
C GLY A 240 -22.87 -15.36 2.15
N THR A 241 -23.69 -16.32 1.70
CA THR A 241 -25.11 -16.41 2.05
C THR A 241 -25.32 -17.19 3.34
N VAL A 242 -24.99 -16.57 4.47
CA VAL A 242 -25.09 -17.16 5.83
C VAL A 242 -26.44 -17.85 6.06
N GLU A 243 -27.53 -17.16 5.71
CA GLU A 243 -28.90 -17.68 5.85
C GLU A 243 -29.17 -18.95 5.04
N HIS A 244 -28.55 -19.06 3.88
CA HIS A 244 -28.70 -20.20 2.99
C HIS A 244 -27.90 -21.39 3.52
N VAL A 245 -26.66 -21.16 3.98
CA VAL A 245 -25.83 -22.19 4.63
C VAL A 245 -26.53 -22.71 5.88
N ARG A 246 -27.09 -21.83 6.71
CA ARG A 246 -27.84 -22.20 7.92
C ARG A 246 -29.07 -23.05 7.61
N ARG A 247 -29.90 -22.65 6.64
CA ARG A 247 -31.05 -23.46 6.21
C ARG A 247 -30.65 -24.83 5.67
N LEU A 248 -29.57 -24.93 4.90
CA LEU A 248 -29.06 -26.22 4.44
C LEU A 248 -28.58 -27.09 5.61
N CYS A 249 -27.95 -26.48 6.62
CA CYS A 249 -27.49 -27.19 7.83
C CYS A 249 -28.65 -27.71 8.69
N GLU A 250 -29.69 -26.90 8.87
CA GLU A 250 -30.88 -27.23 9.67
C GLU A 250 -31.81 -28.23 8.95
N GLY A 251 -31.93 -28.12 7.62
CA GLY A 251 -32.84 -28.94 6.80
C GLY A 251 -32.29 -30.31 6.38
N SER A 252 -31.05 -30.67 6.75
CA SER A 252 -30.41 -31.91 6.28
C SER A 252 -30.69 -33.15 7.14
N GLY A 253 -31.34 -33.01 8.31
CA GLY A 253 -31.52 -34.11 9.27
C GLY A 253 -32.21 -35.35 8.69
N SER A 254 -33.42 -35.19 8.16
CA SER A 254 -34.18 -36.28 7.53
C SER A 254 -33.49 -36.82 6.26
N PHE A 255 -32.72 -35.98 5.56
CA PHE A 255 -31.92 -36.41 4.41
C PHE A 255 -30.80 -37.36 4.84
N LEU A 256 -30.08 -37.07 5.93
CA LEU A 256 -29.00 -37.92 6.43
C LEU A 256 -29.48 -39.32 6.85
N GLU A 257 -30.68 -39.41 7.43
CA GLU A 257 -31.29 -40.69 7.85
C GLU A 257 -31.52 -41.65 6.68
N THR A 258 -31.75 -41.13 5.46
CA THR A 258 -31.99 -41.94 4.25
C THR A 258 -30.72 -42.47 3.58
N LEU A 259 -29.54 -42.02 4.01
CA LEU A 259 -28.27 -42.34 3.36
C LEU A 259 -27.61 -43.60 3.95
N GLU A 260 -26.92 -44.35 3.11
CA GLU A 260 -25.99 -45.41 3.51
C GLU A 260 -24.80 -44.84 4.30
N SER A 261 -24.18 -45.65 5.15
CA SER A 261 -23.15 -45.23 6.12
C SER A 261 -22.01 -44.39 5.53
N HIS A 262 -21.52 -44.76 4.34
CA HIS A 262 -20.45 -44.02 3.66
C HIS A 262 -20.91 -42.65 3.13
N ALA A 263 -22.08 -42.62 2.48
CA ALA A 263 -22.67 -41.39 1.95
C ALA A 263 -23.11 -40.43 3.06
N ARG A 264 -23.59 -40.98 4.18
CA ARG A 264 -23.94 -40.25 5.39
C ARG A 264 -22.70 -39.57 5.99
N ALA A 265 -21.60 -40.31 6.18
CA ALA A 265 -20.37 -39.75 6.73
C ALA A 265 -19.82 -38.57 5.90
N GLN A 266 -19.89 -38.66 4.57
CA GLN A 266 -19.46 -37.57 3.68
C GLN A 266 -20.38 -36.34 3.77
N ALA A 267 -21.70 -36.55 3.87
CA ALA A 267 -22.66 -35.46 4.05
C ALA A 267 -22.51 -34.79 5.44
N GLU A 268 -22.32 -35.59 6.49
CA GLU A 268 -22.08 -35.10 7.86
C GLU A 268 -20.80 -34.28 7.97
N GLN A 269 -19.72 -34.72 7.31
CA GLN A 269 -18.47 -33.97 7.24
C GLN A 269 -18.66 -32.59 6.58
N ALA A 270 -19.31 -32.54 5.42
CA ALA A 270 -19.58 -31.28 4.74
C ALA A 270 -20.48 -30.34 5.56
N LEU A 271 -21.44 -30.89 6.32
CA LEU A 271 -22.29 -30.12 7.23
C LEU A 271 -21.52 -29.62 8.45
N ALA A 272 -20.58 -30.40 9.00
CA ALA A 272 -19.71 -29.98 10.10
C ALA A 272 -18.78 -28.83 9.68
N GLU A 273 -18.20 -28.90 8.47
CA GLU A 273 -17.41 -27.82 7.89
C GLU A 273 -18.24 -26.55 7.67
N ALA A 274 -19.48 -26.71 7.17
CA ALA A 274 -20.40 -25.59 7.01
C ALA A 274 -20.78 -24.92 8.34
N ARG A 275 -20.97 -25.71 9.41
CA ARG A 275 -21.22 -25.18 10.77
C ARG A 275 -20.01 -24.43 11.32
N THR A 276 -18.81 -24.97 11.14
CA THR A 276 -17.56 -24.30 11.53
C THR A 276 -17.39 -22.96 10.78
N TRP A 277 -17.73 -22.94 9.50
CA TRP A 277 -17.74 -21.71 8.71
C TRP A 277 -18.76 -20.69 9.24
N LEU A 278 -19.97 -21.14 9.64
CA LEU A 278 -20.98 -20.27 10.25
C LEU A 278 -20.47 -19.65 11.55
N GLU A 279 -19.83 -20.42 12.42
CA GLU A 279 -19.26 -19.93 13.69
C GLU A 279 -18.17 -18.86 13.45
N GLY A 280 -17.24 -19.13 12.53
CA GLY A 280 -16.19 -18.16 12.17
C GLY A 280 -16.76 -16.88 11.54
N HIS A 281 -17.78 -17.01 10.69
CA HIS A 281 -18.45 -15.86 10.08
C HIS A 281 -19.23 -15.03 11.12
N MET A 282 -19.91 -15.69 12.06
CA MET A 282 -20.61 -15.02 13.17
C MET A 282 -19.64 -14.24 14.06
N GLY A 283 -18.48 -14.82 14.40
CA GLY A 283 -17.46 -14.12 15.19
C GLY A 283 -16.92 -12.87 14.48
N TYR A 284 -16.64 -12.97 13.17
CA TYR A 284 -16.22 -11.81 12.38
C TYR A 284 -17.33 -10.75 12.29
N GLN A 285 -18.57 -11.15 12.00
CA GLN A 285 -19.70 -10.24 11.91
C GLN A 285 -19.94 -9.51 13.25
N GLN A 286 -19.93 -10.25 14.37
CA GLN A 286 -20.03 -9.67 15.71
C GLN A 286 -18.92 -8.65 16.00
N SER A 287 -17.68 -8.93 15.58
CA SER A 287 -16.56 -7.98 15.76
C SER A 287 -16.78 -6.67 15.00
N VAL A 288 -17.22 -6.76 13.73
CA VAL A 288 -17.50 -5.59 12.89
C VAL A 288 -18.63 -4.74 13.48
N PHE A 289 -19.67 -5.39 14.00
CA PHE A 289 -20.79 -4.70 14.64
C PHE A 289 -20.42 -4.07 15.99
N ALA A 290 -19.59 -4.75 16.79
CA ALA A 290 -19.06 -4.19 18.04
C ALA A 290 -18.16 -2.97 17.76
N ASP A 291 -17.34 -3.01 16.71
CA ASP A 291 -16.50 -1.89 16.29
C ASP A 291 -17.33 -0.71 15.78
N LEU A 292 -18.40 -0.98 15.02
CA LEU A 292 -19.35 0.04 14.57
C LEU A 292 -20.05 0.70 15.77
N GLU A 293 -20.57 -0.08 16.72
CA GLU A 293 -21.24 0.45 17.90
C GLU A 293 -20.29 1.27 18.77
N ARG A 294 -19.04 0.81 18.95
CA ARG A 294 -18.00 1.59 19.64
C ARG A 294 -17.69 2.90 18.91
N ALA A 295 -17.53 2.87 17.59
CA ALA A 295 -17.28 4.06 16.79
C ALA A 295 -18.42 5.09 16.89
N VAL A 296 -19.68 4.64 16.93
CA VAL A 296 -20.85 5.50 17.16
C VAL A 296 -20.81 6.10 18.57
N GLY A 297 -20.52 5.29 19.59
CA GLY A 297 -20.40 5.74 20.99
C GLY A 297 -19.28 6.77 21.18
N ASP A 298 -18.13 6.55 20.57
CA ASP A 298 -16.95 7.44 20.58
C ASP A 298 -17.15 8.68 19.69
N LYS A 299 -18.25 8.78 18.95
CA LYS A 299 -18.56 9.86 17.99
C LYS A 299 -17.51 10.03 16.88
N ARG A 300 -16.85 8.93 16.46
CA ARG A 300 -15.81 8.92 15.41
C ARG A 300 -16.41 8.75 14.01
N ALA A 301 -16.80 9.86 13.37
CA ALA A 301 -17.61 9.81 12.14
C ALA A 301 -16.99 9.08 10.95
N PHE A 302 -15.66 9.11 10.81
CA PHE A 302 -14.95 8.36 9.77
C PHE A 302 -15.05 6.84 10.00
N ASP A 303 -14.75 6.40 11.21
CA ASP A 303 -14.79 4.97 11.58
C ASP A 303 -16.22 4.44 11.53
N VAL A 304 -17.21 5.26 11.93
CA VAL A 304 -18.63 4.94 11.73
C VAL A 304 -18.90 4.71 10.25
N ARG A 305 -18.38 5.51 9.32
CA ARG A 305 -18.62 5.34 7.88
C ARG A 305 -17.94 4.10 7.30
N GLU A 306 -16.70 3.82 7.71
CA GLU A 306 -15.96 2.61 7.31
C GLU A 306 -16.66 1.33 7.81
N HIS A 307 -16.92 1.26 9.12
CA HIS A 307 -17.57 0.10 9.73
C HIS A 307 -19.02 -0.03 9.28
N TYR A 308 -19.75 1.07 9.03
CA TYR A 308 -21.12 1.03 8.50
C TYR A 308 -21.16 0.41 7.11
N ASN A 309 -20.25 0.76 6.20
CA ASN A 309 -20.17 0.17 4.86
C ASN A 309 -19.82 -1.32 4.90
N ARG A 310 -18.89 -1.72 5.79
CA ARG A 310 -18.56 -3.14 6.02
C ARG A 310 -19.76 -3.91 6.59
N ALA A 311 -20.43 -3.35 7.60
CA ALA A 311 -21.61 -3.94 8.22
C ALA A 311 -22.77 -4.08 7.22
N THR A 312 -23.06 -3.06 6.40
CA THR A 312 -24.09 -3.15 5.35
C THR A 312 -23.74 -4.15 4.25
N ALA A 313 -22.46 -4.36 3.95
CA ALA A 313 -22.03 -5.39 3.02
C ALA A 313 -22.29 -6.81 3.56
N LEU A 314 -22.06 -7.01 4.86
CA LEU A 314 -22.31 -8.28 5.57
C LEU A 314 -23.81 -8.57 5.71
N THR A 315 -24.65 -7.54 5.87
CA THR A 315 -26.09 -7.72 6.09
C THR A 315 -26.95 -7.75 4.83
N ARG A 316 -26.36 -7.72 3.62
CA ARG A 316 -27.12 -7.66 2.34
C ARG A 316 -28.18 -8.76 2.17
N ARG A 317 -28.12 -9.85 2.93
CA ARG A 317 -29.03 -11.00 2.82
C ARG A 317 -29.56 -11.52 4.17
N GLY A 318 -29.45 -10.73 5.24
CA GLY A 318 -29.99 -11.03 6.57
C GLY A 318 -29.24 -10.30 7.68
N ALA A 319 -29.96 -9.70 8.63
CA ALA A 319 -29.42 -9.07 9.84
C ALA A 319 -30.33 -9.41 11.02
N SER A 320 -29.73 -9.60 12.19
CA SER A 320 -30.46 -9.70 13.45
C SER A 320 -31.07 -8.36 13.86
N ALA A 321 -32.06 -8.38 14.75
CA ALA A 321 -32.70 -7.18 15.27
C ALA A 321 -31.69 -6.23 15.97
N ALA A 322 -30.69 -6.77 16.67
CA ALA A 322 -29.64 -5.99 17.32
C ALA A 322 -28.74 -5.28 16.30
N GLU A 323 -28.35 -5.98 15.24
CA GLU A 323 -27.53 -5.43 14.15
C GLU A 323 -28.25 -4.33 13.38
N LEU A 324 -29.56 -4.50 13.14
CA LEU A 324 -30.40 -3.46 12.53
C LEU A 324 -30.45 -2.20 13.41
N GLN A 325 -30.51 -2.34 14.73
CA GLN A 325 -30.47 -1.19 15.65
C GLN A 325 -29.13 -0.47 15.59
N VAL A 326 -28.01 -1.19 15.55
CA VAL A 326 -26.67 -0.56 15.41
C VAL A 326 -26.55 0.19 14.07
N LEU A 327 -27.02 -0.41 12.96
CA LEU A 327 -27.07 0.27 11.66
C LEU A 327 -27.96 1.52 11.69
N GLN A 328 -29.11 1.45 12.37
CA GLN A 328 -30.00 2.60 12.51
C GLN A 328 -29.35 3.73 13.31
N LYS A 329 -28.71 3.42 14.45
CA LYS A 329 -27.96 4.40 15.26
C LYS A 329 -26.83 5.05 14.44
N ALA A 330 -26.04 4.25 13.72
CA ALA A 330 -24.97 4.75 12.86
C ALA A 330 -25.49 5.64 11.73
N ARG A 331 -26.61 5.27 11.10
CA ARG A 331 -27.26 6.06 10.06
C ARG A 331 -27.77 7.40 10.58
N LEU A 332 -28.44 7.42 11.74
CA LEU A 332 -28.91 8.65 12.38
C LEU A 332 -27.74 9.57 12.74
N PHE A 333 -26.67 9.01 13.32
CA PHE A 333 -25.45 9.75 13.63
C PHE A 333 -24.83 10.39 12.37
N LEU A 334 -24.71 9.64 11.27
CA LEU A 334 -24.20 10.17 10.00
C LEU A 334 -25.13 11.23 9.40
N GLN A 335 -26.44 11.07 9.50
CA GLN A 335 -27.42 12.07 9.04
C GLN A 335 -27.33 13.37 9.83
N GLU A 336 -27.24 13.30 11.16
CA GLU A 336 -27.06 14.47 12.03
C GLU A 336 -25.77 15.22 11.70
N LYS A 337 -24.67 14.50 11.47
CA LYS A 337 -23.39 15.11 11.05
C LYS A 337 -23.45 15.78 9.68
N ASN A 338 -24.21 15.22 8.74
CA ASN A 338 -24.40 15.80 7.42
C ASN A 338 -25.42 16.96 7.40
N HIS A 339 -26.20 17.18 8.49
CA HIS A 339 -27.28 18.19 8.55
C HIS A 339 -26.99 19.37 9.49
N GLN A 340 -25.86 19.38 10.20
CA GLN A 340 -25.44 20.55 10.97
C GLN A 340 -24.86 21.62 10.01
N PRO A 341 -25.45 22.85 9.94
CA PRO A 341 -24.78 23.96 9.29
C PRO A 341 -23.45 24.23 10.00
N ALA A 342 -22.34 24.19 9.26
CA ALA A 342 -21.02 24.28 9.85
C ALA A 342 -20.78 25.68 10.46
N PRO A 343 -20.32 25.78 11.72
CA PRO A 343 -19.68 27.00 12.19
C PRO A 343 -18.42 27.24 11.36
N ASP A 344 -18.24 28.51 10.96
CA ASP A 344 -17.16 29.10 10.16
C ASP A 344 -16.07 28.11 9.66
N THR A 345 -16.27 27.59 8.46
CA THR A 345 -15.36 26.68 7.75
C THR A 345 -13.97 27.30 7.54
N ALA A 346 -13.86 28.63 7.44
CA ALA A 346 -12.59 29.32 7.38
C ALA A 346 -11.85 29.26 8.73
N ALA A 347 -12.59 29.35 9.85
CA ALA A 347 -12.04 29.22 11.20
C ALA A 347 -11.53 27.80 11.48
N ARG A 348 -12.23 26.74 11.04
CA ARG A 348 -11.74 25.35 11.19
C ARG A 348 -10.54 25.05 10.30
N ARG A 349 -10.52 25.53 9.04
CA ARG A 349 -9.36 25.42 8.16
C ARG A 349 -8.15 26.14 8.78
N ARG A 350 -8.36 27.33 9.35
CA ARG A 350 -7.32 28.08 10.06
C ARG A 350 -6.87 27.37 11.34
N GLN A 351 -7.79 26.81 12.13
CA GLN A 351 -7.47 26.04 13.34
C GLN A 351 -6.66 24.76 13.05
N ALA A 352 -6.96 24.06 11.95
CA ALA A 352 -6.19 22.89 11.50
C ALA A 352 -4.79 23.28 11.02
N LEU A 353 -4.65 24.44 10.34
CA LEU A 353 -3.36 24.99 9.93
C LEU A 353 -2.55 25.56 11.11
N ASP A 354 -3.20 26.13 12.12
CA ASP A 354 -2.55 26.69 13.31
C ASP A 354 -1.96 25.59 14.22
N ARG A 355 -2.54 24.38 14.21
CA ARG A 355 -1.95 23.19 14.86
C ARG A 355 -0.63 22.73 14.23
N LEU A 356 -0.29 23.22 13.03
CA LEU A 356 0.93 22.91 12.30
C LEU A 356 2.00 24.01 12.43
N ALA A 357 1.71 25.14 13.08
CA ALA A 357 2.69 26.19 13.31
C ALA A 357 3.70 25.75 14.38
N PRO A 358 5.03 25.89 14.17
CA PRO A 358 6.01 25.64 15.23
C PRO A 358 5.73 26.59 16.40
N ALA A 359 5.84 26.08 17.63
CA ALA A 359 5.68 26.88 18.83
C ALA A 359 6.57 28.14 18.74
N PRO A 360 6.05 29.34 19.09
CA PRO A 360 6.87 30.54 19.05
C PRO A 360 8.11 30.34 19.92
N PRO A 361 9.30 30.75 19.47
CA PRO A 361 10.51 30.59 20.26
C PRO A 361 10.31 31.33 21.59
N ARG A 362 10.59 30.63 22.69
CA ARG A 362 10.64 31.27 24.02
C ARG A 362 11.59 32.46 23.92
N ALA A 363 11.12 33.63 24.33
CA ALA A 363 11.87 34.89 24.32
C ALA A 363 13.14 34.76 25.18
N GLY A 364 14.23 34.29 24.56
CA GLY A 364 15.58 34.52 25.03
C GLY A 364 16.00 35.91 24.58
N ALA A 365 16.48 36.72 25.53
CA ALA A 365 16.84 38.11 25.34
C ALA A 365 17.66 38.34 24.06
N VAL A 366 17.10 39.14 23.15
CA VAL A 366 17.79 39.62 21.95
C VAL A 366 18.78 40.71 22.38
N LEU A 367 20.07 40.40 22.32
CA LEU A 367 21.13 41.41 22.29
C LEU A 367 21.13 42.12 20.93
N PRO A 368 21.40 43.43 20.86
CA PRO A 368 21.31 44.20 19.64
C PRO A 368 22.38 43.78 18.60
N PRO A 369 22.06 43.88 17.30
CA PRO A 369 22.96 43.44 16.23
C PRO A 369 24.19 44.35 16.13
N ARG A 370 25.37 43.73 16.00
CA ARG A 370 26.62 44.41 15.67
C ARG A 370 26.64 44.80 14.18
N PRO A 371 27.29 45.92 13.81
CA PRO A 371 27.34 46.38 12.44
C PRO A 371 28.11 45.41 11.52
N ASP A 372 27.52 45.17 10.35
CA ASP A 372 28.01 44.28 9.29
C ASP A 372 29.32 44.82 8.72
N THR A 373 30.39 44.03 8.75
CA THR A 373 31.69 44.39 8.14
C THR A 373 31.68 44.05 6.65
N ASP A 374 32.42 44.79 5.84
CA ASP A 374 32.51 44.55 4.38
C ASP A 374 32.90 43.09 4.04
N ASP A 375 33.69 42.44 4.91
CA ASP A 375 34.07 41.03 4.78
C ASP A 375 32.91 40.04 4.96
N ALA A 376 31.89 40.40 5.75
CA ALA A 376 30.68 39.59 5.88
C ALA A 376 29.82 39.69 4.62
N ARG A 377 29.75 40.88 4.02
CA ARG A 377 29.04 41.12 2.75
C ARG A 377 29.70 40.37 1.59
N VAL A 378 31.03 40.42 1.49
CA VAL A 378 31.80 39.69 0.46
C VAL A 378 31.62 38.17 0.60
N ARG A 379 31.65 37.63 1.83
CA ARG A 379 31.42 36.18 2.06
C ARG A 379 30.01 35.74 1.72
N ARG A 380 29.00 36.54 2.02
CA ARG A 380 27.60 36.26 1.64
C ARG A 380 27.45 36.25 0.11
N GLN A 381 28.03 37.23 -0.58
CA GLN A 381 28.00 37.30 -2.04
C GLN A 381 28.72 36.12 -2.71
N GLN A 382 29.85 35.67 -2.15
CA GLN A 382 30.55 34.47 -2.61
C GLN A 382 29.75 33.19 -2.37
N GLN A 383 29.07 33.06 -1.22
CA GLN A 383 28.20 31.91 -0.93
C GLN A 383 26.99 31.86 -1.88
N GLU A 384 26.36 33.00 -2.16
CA GLU A 384 25.27 33.10 -3.14
C GLU A 384 25.73 32.74 -4.55
N ALA A 385 26.95 33.15 -4.94
CA ALA A 385 27.55 32.76 -6.21
C ALA A 385 27.82 31.23 -6.27
N VAL A 386 28.28 30.60 -5.19
CA VAL A 386 28.45 29.14 -5.12
C VAL A 386 27.12 28.40 -5.29
N LEU A 387 26.05 28.87 -4.64
CA LEU A 387 24.70 28.30 -4.81
C LEU A 387 24.18 28.46 -6.24
N ARG A 388 24.49 29.58 -6.89
CA ARG A 388 24.16 29.83 -8.30
C ARG A 388 24.89 28.87 -9.24
N VAL A 389 26.18 28.61 -9.00
CA VAL A 389 26.96 27.60 -9.76
C VAL A 389 26.37 26.20 -9.59
N GLN A 390 25.98 25.80 -8.38
CA GLN A 390 25.36 24.50 -8.12
C GLN A 390 24.06 24.31 -8.92
N ARG A 391 23.22 25.34 -8.94
CA ARG A 391 21.95 25.33 -9.69
C ARG A 391 22.19 25.18 -11.20
N LEU A 392 23.08 25.97 -11.77
CA LEU A 392 23.37 25.96 -13.21
C LEU A 392 24.02 24.63 -13.67
N VAL A 393 24.86 24.01 -12.83
CA VAL A 393 25.42 22.67 -13.10
C VAL A 393 24.33 21.59 -13.09
N ALA A 394 23.38 21.65 -12.15
CA ALA A 394 22.28 20.69 -12.06
C ALA A 394 21.30 20.83 -13.25
N GLU A 395 21.01 22.06 -13.67
CA GLU A 395 20.15 22.33 -14.83
C GLU A 395 20.77 21.86 -16.15
N HIS A 396 22.09 21.94 -16.30
CA HIS A 396 22.79 21.43 -17.50
C HIS A 396 22.77 19.90 -17.64
N GLN A 397 22.50 19.16 -16.56
CA GLN A 397 22.40 17.69 -16.58
C GLN A 397 21.02 17.19 -17.07
N GLN A 398 20.05 18.09 -17.26
CA GLN A 398 18.73 17.74 -17.80
C GLN A 398 18.79 17.61 -19.34
N THR A 399 18.24 16.51 -19.88
CA THR A 399 18.47 16.01 -21.25
C THR A 399 17.68 16.72 -22.37
N HIS A 400 16.92 17.77 -22.09
CA HIS A 400 16.07 18.44 -23.10
C HIS A 400 16.22 19.96 -23.08
N MET A 401 17.35 20.47 -23.58
CA MET A 401 17.58 21.91 -23.78
C MET A 401 17.93 22.24 -25.22
N SER A 402 17.35 23.31 -25.77
CA SER A 402 17.70 23.80 -27.10
C SER A 402 19.15 24.33 -27.14
N PRO A 403 19.85 24.27 -28.29
CA PRO A 403 21.25 24.69 -28.40
C PRO A 403 21.50 26.14 -27.96
N ARG A 404 20.63 27.08 -28.37
CA ARG A 404 20.72 28.50 -27.97
C ARG A 404 20.57 28.70 -26.46
N ARG A 405 19.60 28.01 -25.83
CA ARG A 405 19.35 28.10 -24.38
C ARG A 405 20.48 27.43 -23.59
N ARG A 406 21.14 26.43 -24.18
CA ARG A 406 22.32 25.77 -23.62
C ARG A 406 23.55 26.70 -23.67
N GLU A 407 23.77 27.45 -24.75
CA GLU A 407 24.85 28.45 -24.85
C GLU A 407 24.73 29.58 -23.83
N GLU A 408 23.52 30.11 -23.67
CA GLU A 408 23.22 31.21 -22.75
C GLU A 408 23.53 30.81 -21.29
N LYS A 409 23.11 29.60 -20.89
CA LYS A 409 23.39 29.06 -19.55
C LYS A 409 24.85 28.74 -19.29
N ILE A 410 25.63 28.36 -20.32
CA ILE A 410 27.08 28.18 -20.16
C ILE A 410 27.76 29.51 -19.86
N ARG A 411 27.31 30.60 -20.49
CA ARG A 411 27.81 31.95 -20.21
C ARG A 411 27.47 32.39 -18.78
N GLU A 412 26.22 32.19 -18.35
CA GLU A 412 25.81 32.45 -16.96
C GLU A 412 26.60 31.62 -15.94
N LEU A 413 26.94 30.38 -16.28
CA LEU A 413 27.78 29.52 -15.45
C LEU A 413 29.21 30.05 -15.32
N GLN A 414 29.78 30.60 -16.38
CA GLN A 414 31.11 31.22 -16.37
C GLN A 414 31.15 32.47 -15.48
N ASP A 415 30.13 33.32 -15.57
CA ASP A 415 30.01 34.51 -14.74
C ASP A 415 29.84 34.15 -13.25
N ALA A 416 29.01 33.16 -12.95
CA ALA A 416 28.79 32.67 -11.59
C ALA A 416 30.05 32.01 -10.99
N VAL A 417 30.83 31.28 -11.80
CA VAL A 417 32.10 30.68 -11.36
C VAL A 417 33.15 31.76 -11.07
N THR A 418 33.20 32.81 -11.87
CA THR A 418 34.09 33.96 -11.66
C THR A 418 33.73 34.70 -10.37
N ALA A 419 32.44 34.93 -10.12
CA ALA A 419 31.95 35.57 -8.89
C ALA A 419 32.17 34.71 -7.62
N ALA A 420 32.13 33.38 -7.74
CA ALA A 420 32.35 32.46 -6.61
C ALA A 420 33.84 32.30 -6.23
N GLY A 421 34.77 32.59 -7.16
CA GLY A 421 36.20 32.68 -6.88
C GLY A 421 36.79 31.47 -6.13
N SER A 422 37.53 31.73 -5.06
CA SER A 422 38.19 30.68 -4.24
C SER A 422 37.21 29.83 -3.42
N ALA A 423 35.96 30.29 -3.22
CA ALA A 423 34.95 29.61 -2.41
C ALA A 423 34.39 28.32 -3.05
N LEU A 424 34.69 28.06 -4.33
CA LEU A 424 34.29 26.84 -5.02
C LEU A 424 35.09 25.62 -4.54
N THR A 425 34.40 24.59 -4.08
CA THR A 425 34.99 23.31 -3.68
C THR A 425 35.61 22.55 -4.87
N GLY A 426 36.62 21.72 -4.59
CA GLY A 426 37.34 20.97 -5.63
C GLY A 426 36.46 20.03 -6.46
N ARG A 427 35.39 19.50 -5.88
CA ARG A 427 34.39 18.67 -6.58
C ARG A 427 33.60 19.48 -7.61
N LEU A 428 33.12 20.67 -7.23
CA LEU A 428 32.34 21.54 -8.12
C LEU A 428 33.20 22.06 -9.29
N ARG A 429 34.47 22.39 -9.03
CA ARG A 429 35.42 22.79 -10.09
C ARG A 429 35.69 21.68 -11.13
N ARG A 430 35.61 20.41 -10.73
CA ARG A 430 35.74 19.27 -11.66
C ARG A 430 34.48 19.08 -12.50
N GLN A 431 33.29 19.25 -11.91
CA GLN A 431 32.02 19.17 -12.63
C GLN A 431 31.87 20.28 -13.67
N VAL A 432 32.24 21.52 -13.32
CA VAL A 432 32.26 22.65 -14.26
C VAL A 432 33.22 22.40 -15.43
N ARG A 433 34.42 21.86 -15.15
CA ARG A 433 35.38 21.49 -16.22
C ARG A 433 34.84 20.40 -17.13
N ALA A 434 34.29 19.32 -16.58
CA ALA A 434 33.69 18.24 -17.36
C ALA A 434 32.54 18.73 -18.27
N LEU A 435 31.71 19.67 -17.81
CA LEU A 435 30.65 20.27 -18.62
C LEU A 435 31.22 21.13 -19.77
N ARG A 436 32.29 21.89 -19.51
CA ARG A 436 32.97 22.70 -20.53
C ARG A 436 33.63 21.82 -21.60
N ASP A 437 34.29 20.75 -21.17
CA ASP A 437 35.00 19.86 -22.07
C ASP A 437 34.00 19.07 -22.94
N LYS A 438 32.86 18.65 -22.37
CA LYS A 438 31.74 18.05 -23.13
C LYS A 438 31.16 19.01 -24.17
N TYR A 439 31.03 20.30 -23.84
CA TYR A 439 30.51 21.31 -24.76
C TYR A 439 31.47 21.62 -25.92
N ALA A 440 32.78 21.63 -25.65
CA ALA A 440 33.80 21.80 -26.68
C ALA A 440 33.75 20.68 -27.72
N VAL A 441 33.43 19.45 -27.29
CA VAL A 441 33.27 18.27 -28.15
C VAL A 441 31.95 18.28 -28.94
N ASP A 442 30.83 18.68 -28.31
CA ASP A 442 29.51 18.80 -28.96
C ASP A 442 29.49 19.87 -30.07
N LYS A 443 30.28 20.94 -29.97
CA LYS A 443 30.39 21.98 -31.02
C LYS A 443 31.07 21.48 -32.29
N THR A 444 31.77 20.34 -32.24
CA THR A 444 32.59 19.80 -33.34
C THR A 444 32.01 18.56 -34.04
N ALA A 445 30.88 18.01 -33.60
CA ALA A 445 30.34 16.75 -34.13
C ALA A 445 29.03 16.94 -34.95
N PRO A 446 28.89 16.35 -36.16
CA PRO A 446 27.62 16.29 -36.88
C PRO A 446 26.63 15.31 -36.22
N SER A 447 25.34 15.70 -36.13
CA SER A 447 24.31 15.01 -35.34
C SER A 447 23.69 13.80 -36.05
N GLU A 448 23.70 12.62 -35.41
CA GLU A 448 22.88 11.45 -35.78
C GLU A 448 21.73 11.21 -34.77
N HIS A 449 20.61 10.70 -35.29
CA HIS A 449 19.32 10.49 -34.62
C HIS A 449 19.35 9.36 -33.55
N VAL A 450 18.67 9.58 -32.42
CA VAL A 450 18.36 8.54 -31.41
C VAL A 450 16.83 8.32 -31.33
N PRO A 451 16.32 7.07 -31.24
CA PRO A 451 14.88 6.78 -31.29
C PRO A 451 14.16 7.00 -29.93
N ARG A 452 12.85 7.27 -30.01
CA ARG A 452 11.94 7.65 -28.91
C ARG A 452 11.21 6.43 -28.31
N PRO A 453 10.97 6.32 -26.98
CA PRO A 453 10.15 5.26 -26.38
C PRO A 453 8.63 5.54 -26.48
N ALA A 454 7.83 4.47 -26.39
CA ALA A 454 6.40 4.36 -26.68
C ALA A 454 5.48 5.38 -25.97
N ALA A 455 4.43 5.83 -26.66
CA ALA A 455 3.53 6.93 -26.27
C ALA A 455 2.42 6.49 -25.29
N GLY A 456 2.26 7.24 -24.19
CA GLY A 456 1.08 7.19 -23.31
C GLY A 456 -0.14 7.89 -23.92
N LEU A 457 -1.25 7.98 -23.19
CA LEU A 457 -2.47 8.67 -23.65
C LEU A 457 -2.14 10.12 -24.06
N SER A 458 -2.74 10.59 -25.17
CA SER A 458 -2.54 11.96 -25.63
C SER A 458 -3.17 12.97 -24.66
N ASP A 459 -2.56 14.15 -24.55
CA ASP A 459 -3.07 15.24 -23.71
C ASP A 459 -4.50 15.65 -24.11
N GLU A 460 -4.86 15.52 -25.38
CA GLU A 460 -6.21 15.75 -25.91
C GLU A 460 -7.23 14.75 -25.36
N THR A 461 -6.87 13.46 -25.28
CA THR A 461 -7.74 12.42 -24.72
C THR A 461 -7.91 12.59 -23.21
N LEU A 462 -6.85 13.00 -22.50
CA LEU A 462 -6.92 13.30 -21.08
C LEU A 462 -7.81 14.53 -20.79
N ALA A 463 -7.72 15.57 -21.60
CA ALA A 463 -8.56 16.77 -21.47
C ALA A 463 -10.05 16.47 -21.71
N ALA A 464 -10.37 15.67 -22.74
CA ALA A 464 -11.74 15.25 -23.02
C ALA A 464 -12.32 14.41 -21.87
N ALA A 465 -11.54 13.47 -21.33
CA ALA A 465 -11.93 12.65 -20.18
C ALA A 465 -12.12 13.52 -18.92
N ALA A 466 -11.26 14.50 -18.68
CA ALA A 466 -11.39 15.43 -17.55
C ALA A 466 -12.69 16.25 -17.61
N ALA A 467 -13.08 16.75 -18.80
CA ALA A 467 -14.35 17.46 -18.97
C ALA A 467 -15.57 16.58 -18.67
N ALA A 468 -15.57 15.32 -19.12
CA ALA A 468 -16.63 14.35 -18.84
C ALA A 468 -16.74 14.01 -17.35
N VAL A 469 -15.59 13.80 -16.68
CA VAL A 469 -15.53 13.58 -15.23
C VAL A 469 -16.06 14.79 -14.48
N ARG A 470 -15.61 16.00 -14.80
CA ARG A 470 -16.07 17.24 -14.15
C ARG A 470 -17.60 17.37 -14.20
N GLY A 471 -18.21 17.13 -15.36
CA GLY A 471 -19.66 17.17 -15.53
C GLY A 471 -20.41 16.14 -14.67
N ALA A 472 -19.84 14.93 -14.50
CA ALA A 472 -20.40 13.92 -13.59
C ALA A 472 -20.29 14.35 -12.12
N LEU A 473 -19.15 14.89 -11.71
CA LEU A 473 -18.93 15.35 -10.33
C LEU A 473 -19.83 16.52 -9.95
N MET A 474 -20.07 17.47 -10.87
CA MET A 474 -21.04 18.55 -10.63
C MET A 474 -22.45 18.01 -10.34
N ARG A 475 -22.89 16.97 -11.05
CA ARG A 475 -24.21 16.35 -10.81
C ARG A 475 -24.26 15.68 -9.44
N VAL A 476 -23.19 14.99 -9.05
CA VAL A 476 -23.07 14.34 -7.74
C VAL A 476 -23.03 15.38 -6.61
N ALA A 477 -22.30 16.47 -6.80
CA ALA A 477 -22.23 17.58 -5.85
C ALA A 477 -23.59 18.27 -5.68
N ARG A 478 -24.33 18.53 -6.77
CA ARG A 478 -25.70 19.04 -6.73
C ARG A 478 -26.66 18.12 -5.99
N ALA A 479 -26.47 16.81 -6.13
CA ALA A 479 -27.24 15.78 -5.42
C ALA A 479 -26.80 15.58 -3.96
N GLN A 480 -25.80 16.33 -3.47
CA GLN A 480 -25.24 16.22 -2.12
C GLN A 480 -24.71 14.81 -1.81
N GLN A 481 -24.16 14.14 -2.83
CA GLN A 481 -23.63 12.77 -2.75
C GLN A 481 -22.11 12.76 -2.89
N THR A 482 -21.53 11.58 -2.67
CA THR A 482 -20.12 11.26 -3.00
C THR A 482 -20.09 10.06 -3.92
N LEU A 483 -19.04 9.93 -4.75
CA LEU A 483 -18.97 8.92 -5.80
C LEU A 483 -17.60 8.26 -5.79
N THR A 484 -17.53 6.93 -5.91
CA THR A 484 -16.25 6.20 -6.02
C THR A 484 -15.73 6.20 -7.46
N TRP A 485 -14.42 6.00 -7.64
CA TRP A 485 -13.82 5.90 -8.99
C TRP A 485 -14.43 4.76 -9.83
N ALA A 486 -14.69 3.61 -9.20
CA ALA A 486 -15.32 2.47 -9.87
C ALA A 486 -16.75 2.78 -10.35
N ALA A 487 -17.53 3.50 -9.55
CA ALA A 487 -18.86 3.94 -9.93
C ALA A 487 -18.82 5.01 -11.03
N LEU A 488 -17.85 5.93 -10.99
CA LEU A 488 -17.61 6.91 -12.04
C LEU A 488 -17.25 6.25 -13.38
N LYS A 489 -16.37 5.23 -13.37
CA LYS A 489 -16.03 4.44 -14.57
C LYS A 489 -17.26 3.70 -15.12
N GLY A 490 -18.10 3.15 -14.24
CA GLY A 490 -19.37 2.54 -14.64
C GLY A 490 -20.37 3.52 -15.26
N GLN A 491 -20.41 4.77 -14.80
CA GLN A 491 -21.30 5.81 -15.33
C GLN A 491 -20.80 6.42 -16.66
N LEU A 492 -19.49 6.57 -16.83
CA LEU A 492 -18.89 7.23 -18.00
C LEU A 492 -18.49 6.27 -19.11
N GLY A 493 -18.29 4.97 -18.81
CA GLY A 493 -17.97 3.94 -19.80
C GLY A 493 -16.79 4.34 -20.69
N ALA A 494 -17.00 4.33 -22.01
CA ALA A 494 -15.98 4.65 -23.00
C ALA A 494 -15.42 6.09 -22.92
N ALA A 495 -16.12 7.01 -22.24
CA ALA A 495 -15.62 8.37 -22.01
C ALA A 495 -14.51 8.44 -20.94
N LEU A 496 -14.26 7.35 -20.22
CA LEU A 496 -13.17 7.22 -19.26
C LEU A 496 -12.27 6.02 -19.66
N PRO A 497 -11.21 6.24 -20.48
CA PRO A 497 -10.37 5.16 -20.98
C PRO A 497 -9.59 4.47 -19.84
N ASP A 498 -9.10 3.26 -20.12
CA ASP A 498 -8.16 2.60 -19.22
C ASP A 498 -6.88 3.43 -19.12
N MET A 499 -6.49 3.76 -17.89
CA MET A 499 -5.43 4.71 -17.62
C MET A 499 -4.61 4.26 -16.41
N THR A 500 -3.31 4.53 -16.49
CA THR A 500 -2.36 4.32 -15.39
C THR A 500 -2.69 5.23 -14.20
N ASP A 501 -2.14 4.92 -13.03
CA ASP A 501 -2.30 5.74 -11.83
C ASP A 501 -1.74 7.17 -12.02
N LEU A 502 -0.71 7.33 -12.86
CA LEU A 502 -0.13 8.63 -13.19
C LEU A 502 -1.06 9.46 -14.10
N GLU A 503 -1.65 8.84 -15.11
CA GLU A 503 -2.65 9.47 -15.99
C GLU A 503 -3.91 9.84 -15.20
N ARG A 504 -4.33 9.00 -14.24
CA ARG A 504 -5.44 9.29 -13.33
C ARG A 504 -5.17 10.52 -12.45
N GLN A 505 -3.95 10.66 -11.93
CA GLN A 505 -3.55 11.85 -11.16
C GLN A 505 -3.59 13.13 -12.02
N ARG A 506 -3.08 13.05 -13.26
CA ARG A 506 -3.12 14.17 -14.22
C ARG A 506 -4.55 14.56 -14.58
N LEU A 507 -5.42 13.58 -14.80
CA LEU A 507 -6.84 13.82 -15.08
C LEU A 507 -7.53 14.57 -13.93
N ILE A 508 -7.29 14.17 -12.68
CA ILE A 508 -7.88 14.84 -11.50
C ILE A 508 -7.39 16.29 -11.38
N ALA A 509 -6.10 16.54 -11.62
CA ALA A 509 -5.57 17.89 -11.67
C ALA A 509 -6.22 18.74 -12.79
N LEU A 510 -6.50 18.14 -13.96
CA LEU A 510 -7.20 18.83 -15.06
C LEU A 510 -8.67 19.12 -14.75
N VAL A 511 -9.36 18.23 -14.01
CA VAL A 511 -10.75 18.43 -13.57
C VAL A 511 -10.86 19.70 -12.71
N ASP A 512 -9.94 19.87 -11.76
CA ASP A 512 -9.94 20.99 -10.84
C ASP A 512 -9.27 22.25 -11.40
N ALA A 513 -8.31 22.12 -12.34
CA ALA A 513 -7.74 23.27 -13.04
C ALA A 513 -8.77 24.06 -13.86
N ALA A 514 -9.90 23.42 -14.20
CA ALA A 514 -11.06 24.05 -14.83
C ALA A 514 -12.04 24.68 -13.82
N SER A 515 -11.74 24.69 -12.51
CA SER A 515 -12.52 25.39 -11.49
C SER A 515 -12.11 26.87 -11.42
N GLN A 516 -13.09 27.76 -11.23
CA GLN A 516 -12.81 29.20 -11.03
C GLN A 516 -12.15 29.45 -9.66
N ARG A 517 -11.51 30.61 -9.48
CA ARG A 517 -10.69 30.94 -8.28
C ARG A 517 -11.40 30.78 -6.93
N ASP A 518 -12.73 30.88 -6.92
CA ASP A 518 -13.59 30.78 -5.73
C ASP A 518 -14.47 29.52 -5.72
N GLU A 519 -14.32 28.63 -6.72
CA GLU A 519 -15.08 27.39 -6.82
C GLU A 519 -14.36 26.28 -6.02
N PRO A 520 -15.06 25.55 -5.14
CA PRO A 520 -14.46 24.46 -4.39
C PRO A 520 -14.08 23.28 -5.31
N LEU A 521 -13.02 22.57 -4.94
CA LEU A 521 -12.47 21.49 -5.75
C LEU A 521 -13.45 20.32 -5.83
N LEU A 522 -13.94 20.03 -7.04
CA LEU A 522 -14.90 18.96 -7.30
C LEU A 522 -14.31 17.57 -6.99
N SER A 523 -12.99 17.43 -7.07
CA SER A 523 -12.29 16.19 -6.70
C SER A 523 -12.42 15.82 -5.22
N SER A 524 -12.83 16.75 -4.34
CA SER A 524 -13.12 16.45 -2.91
C SER A 524 -14.21 15.38 -2.76
N VAL A 525 -15.23 15.43 -3.62
CA VAL A 525 -16.38 14.51 -3.63
C VAL A 525 -15.98 13.09 -4.06
N LEU A 526 -14.94 12.96 -4.89
CA LEU A 526 -14.29 11.68 -5.21
C LEU A 526 -13.39 11.20 -4.07
N ALA A 527 -12.56 12.10 -3.54
CA ALA A 527 -11.57 11.80 -2.50
C ALA A 527 -12.20 11.33 -1.19
N ALA A 528 -13.39 11.83 -0.84
CA ALA A 528 -14.12 11.39 0.34
C ALA A 528 -14.74 9.97 0.21
N ALA A 529 -15.08 9.54 -1.01
CA ALA A 529 -15.62 8.21 -1.25
C ALA A 529 -14.53 7.18 -1.60
N ASP A 530 -13.37 7.62 -2.08
CA ASP A 530 -12.25 6.77 -2.46
C ASP A 530 -10.94 7.25 -1.80
N PRO A 531 -10.51 6.60 -0.70
CA PRO A 531 -9.28 6.92 0.00
C PRO A 531 -8.01 6.83 -0.87
N GLN A 532 -8.05 6.07 -1.98
CA GLN A 532 -6.95 5.97 -2.92
C GLN A 532 -6.77 7.25 -3.76
N LEU A 533 -7.80 8.11 -3.81
CA LEU A 533 -7.80 9.39 -4.51
C LEU A 533 -7.52 10.60 -3.61
N ALA A 534 -7.45 10.41 -2.29
CA ALA A 534 -7.09 11.48 -1.34
C ALA A 534 -5.75 12.16 -1.70
N GLU A 535 -4.79 11.37 -2.17
CA GLU A 535 -3.49 11.87 -2.61
C GLU A 535 -3.58 12.65 -3.93
N ALA A 536 -4.45 12.23 -4.85
CA ALA A 536 -4.67 12.94 -6.11
C ALA A 536 -5.36 14.29 -5.87
N TYR A 537 -6.35 14.33 -4.97
CA TYR A 537 -6.97 15.58 -4.49
C TYR A 537 -5.93 16.50 -3.82
N ARG A 538 -5.06 15.96 -2.94
CA ARG A 538 -4.01 16.75 -2.28
C ARG A 538 -3.06 17.40 -3.29
N LEU A 539 -2.62 16.63 -4.29
CA LEU A 539 -1.73 17.14 -5.34
C LEU A 539 -2.43 18.22 -6.17
N SER A 540 -3.69 18.00 -6.54
CA SER A 540 -4.50 18.98 -7.25
C SER A 540 -4.67 20.29 -6.44
N ALA A 541 -5.03 20.17 -5.16
CA ALA A 541 -5.18 21.30 -4.25
C ALA A 541 -3.88 22.10 -4.09
N ASN A 542 -2.73 21.43 -4.00
CA ASN A 542 -1.42 22.08 -3.89
C ASN A 542 -0.99 22.75 -5.21
N LEU A 543 -1.32 22.15 -6.36
CA LEU A 543 -1.09 22.77 -7.68
C LEU A 543 -1.88 24.08 -7.84
N LEU A 544 -3.05 24.16 -7.23
CA LEU A 544 -3.90 25.37 -7.22
C LEU A 544 -3.58 26.34 -6.07
N GLY A 545 -2.43 26.17 -5.40
CA GLY A 545 -1.91 27.09 -4.39
C GLY A 545 -2.20 26.69 -2.94
N GLY A 546 -2.77 25.52 -2.70
CA GLY A 546 -2.89 24.91 -1.37
C GLY A 546 -1.54 24.54 -0.75
N ARG A 547 -1.52 24.37 0.58
CA ARG A 547 -0.34 23.93 1.34
C ARG A 547 -0.70 22.75 2.25
N LEU A 548 -1.19 21.67 1.66
CA LEU A 548 -1.55 20.45 2.38
C LEU A 548 -0.32 19.55 2.56
N PRO A 549 0.06 19.22 3.81
CA PRO A 549 1.23 18.40 4.11
C PRO A 549 1.04 16.96 3.62
N ALA A 550 2.14 16.29 3.25
CA ALA A 550 2.12 14.94 2.68
C ALA A 550 1.97 13.83 3.74
N ASP A 551 2.37 14.11 4.99
CA ASP A 551 2.59 13.07 6.02
C ASP A 551 1.49 13.02 7.10
N ASP A 552 0.48 13.87 7.01
CA ASP A 552 -0.60 13.97 8.00
C ASP A 552 -1.95 13.57 7.39
N ARG A 553 -2.23 12.26 7.44
CA ARG A 553 -3.45 11.68 6.87
C ARG A 553 -4.71 12.11 7.62
N GLU A 554 -4.61 12.43 8.91
CA GLU A 554 -5.75 12.92 9.69
C GLU A 554 -6.08 14.35 9.29
N VAL A 555 -5.08 15.22 9.15
CA VAL A 555 -5.28 16.59 8.65
C VAL A 555 -5.78 16.60 7.20
N LEU A 556 -5.24 15.75 6.33
CA LEU A 556 -5.72 15.64 4.95
C LEU A 556 -7.19 15.19 4.90
N ARG A 557 -7.59 14.29 5.80
CA ARG A 557 -8.96 13.80 5.93
C ARG A 557 -9.90 14.91 6.42
N ASP A 558 -9.53 15.64 7.47
CA ASP A 558 -10.30 16.78 7.97
C ASP A 558 -10.50 17.87 6.90
N VAL A 559 -9.48 18.08 6.06
CA VAL A 559 -9.54 19.03 4.93
C VAL A 559 -10.45 18.52 3.81
N ILE A 560 -10.33 17.24 3.42
CA ILE A 560 -11.22 16.64 2.40
C ILE A 560 -12.67 16.73 2.85
N ASP A 561 -12.95 16.38 4.11
CA ASP A 561 -14.29 16.48 4.67
C ASP A 561 -14.78 17.93 4.63
N ALA A 562 -13.98 18.90 5.08
CA ALA A 562 -14.36 20.31 5.03
C ALA A 562 -14.64 20.81 3.59
N ASP A 563 -13.83 20.38 2.63
CA ASP A 563 -13.95 20.79 1.23
C ASP A 563 -15.11 20.08 0.50
N VAL A 564 -15.51 18.87 0.91
CA VAL A 564 -16.76 18.23 0.46
C VAL A 564 -17.97 19.04 0.91
N HIS A 565 -18.01 19.46 2.18
CA HIS A 565 -19.11 20.28 2.69
C HIS A 565 -19.18 21.62 1.94
N HIS A 566 -18.04 22.24 1.64
CA HIS A 566 -17.98 23.45 0.81
C HIS A 566 -18.50 23.18 -0.61
N THR A 567 -18.05 22.09 -1.24
CA THR A 567 -18.50 21.69 -2.58
C THR A 567 -20.00 21.47 -2.64
N HIS A 568 -20.55 20.77 -1.64
CA HIS A 568 -21.98 20.56 -1.47
C HIS A 568 -22.74 21.88 -1.26
N ALA A 569 -22.26 22.77 -0.40
CA ALA A 569 -22.89 24.07 -0.17
C ALA A 569 -22.87 24.98 -1.41
N TYR A 570 -21.76 25.00 -2.16
CA TYR A 570 -21.62 25.80 -3.37
C TYR A 570 -22.53 25.33 -4.50
N TRP A 571 -22.68 24.00 -4.65
CA TRP A 571 -23.46 23.39 -5.72
C TRP A 571 -24.91 23.06 -5.32
N HIS A 572 -25.36 23.43 -4.12
CA HIS A 572 -26.74 23.24 -3.69
C HIS A 572 -27.69 24.01 -4.64
N PRO A 573 -28.74 23.39 -5.19
CA PRO A 573 -29.74 24.11 -5.97
C PRO A 573 -30.40 25.16 -5.05
N ARG A 574 -30.40 26.44 -5.46
CA ARG A 574 -31.22 27.45 -4.79
C ARG A 574 -32.69 27.28 -5.13
#